data_AF-A0A7U9SPY2-F1
#
_entry.id   AF-A0A7U9SPY2-F1
#
_cell.length_a   1.000
_cell.length_b   1.000
_cell.length_c   1.000
_cell.angle_alpha   90.00
_cell.angle_beta   90.00
_cell.angle_gamma   90.00
#
_symmetry.space_group_name_H-M   'P 1'
#
loop_
_entity.id
_entity.type
_entity.pdbx_description
1 polymer ?
#
loop_
_entity_poly.entity_id
_entity_poly.type
_entity_poly.pdbx_seq_one_letter_code
_entity_poly.pdbx_strand_id
1 'polypeptide(L)'
;MKLKEQCQELLRLKAEIGQQLKKGTDFKAIKHLMLYLAGEKFYSKLKCLDNQLAELDLFFNIWLEEKKDLSNLGIETDIFSGISSLRDVEQKYLKILYCGLRIENAVPDAYIGQALEWLVQEHISGLAIGKIIVSETSRKEENLLSIAQRLRQKGEILNTLLLLQYANKTFPGNEQLLLEEAGLWLDGMQWERALENLLKIESPTEQAKELAAELQQVAKNGR
;
A
#
# COMPACT_ATOMS: atom_id res chain seq x y z
N MET A 1 -3.11 30.74 17.78
CA MET A 1 -3.29 31.07 16.35
C MET A 1 -4.76 31.27 16.11
N LYS A 2 -5.16 32.47 15.70
CA LYS A 2 -6.56 32.79 15.39
C LYS A 2 -6.95 32.11 14.08
N LEU A 3 -8.22 31.74 13.90
CA LEU A 3 -8.70 31.02 12.70
C LEU A 3 -8.23 31.65 11.38
N LYS A 4 -8.30 32.98 11.29
CA LYS A 4 -7.85 33.76 10.12
C LYS A 4 -6.36 33.53 9.80
N GLU A 5 -5.50 33.50 10.81
CA GLU A 5 -4.06 33.23 10.66
C GLU A 5 -3.85 31.79 10.19
N GLN A 6 -4.64 30.82 10.70
CA GLN A 6 -4.54 29.42 10.26
C GLN A 6 -4.89 29.28 8.78
N CYS A 7 -5.97 29.91 8.32
CA CYS A 7 -6.38 29.86 6.92
C CYS A 7 -5.33 30.49 5.99
N GLN A 8 -4.74 31.62 6.39
CA GLN A 8 -3.70 32.28 5.59
C GLN A 8 -2.43 31.42 5.48
N GLU A 9 -1.96 30.86 6.59
CA GLU A 9 -0.81 29.96 6.58
C GLU A 9 -1.07 28.67 5.81
N LEU A 10 -2.28 28.11 5.92
CA LEU A 10 -2.68 26.93 5.15
C LEU A 10 -2.63 27.19 3.64
N LEU A 11 -3.19 28.32 3.18
CA LEU A 11 -3.15 28.69 1.76
C LEU A 11 -1.72 28.92 1.26
N ARG A 12 -0.88 29.59 2.07
CA ARG A 12 0.54 29.79 1.77
C ARG A 12 1.25 28.44 1.60
N LEU A 13 1.10 27.53 2.57
CA LEU A 13 1.73 26.21 2.53
C LEU A 13 1.26 25.39 1.32
N LYS A 14 -0.05 25.35 1.04
CA LYS A 14 -0.58 24.62 -0.12
C LYS A 14 -0.04 25.19 -1.44
N ALA A 15 0.10 26.50 -1.56
CA ALA A 15 0.69 27.13 -2.73
C ALA A 15 2.16 26.74 -2.92
N GLU A 16 2.96 26.78 -1.85
CA GLU A 16 4.37 26.38 -1.89
C GLU A 16 4.53 24.89 -2.22
N ILE A 17 3.79 24.02 -1.54
CA ILE A 17 3.77 22.57 -1.83
C ILE A 17 3.42 22.32 -3.29
N GLY A 18 2.35 22.95 -3.79
CA GLY A 18 1.95 22.85 -5.18
C GLY A 18 3.04 23.31 -6.14
N GLN A 19 3.77 24.38 -5.82
CA GLN A 19 4.89 24.83 -6.63
C GLN A 19 6.05 23.82 -6.63
N GLN A 20 6.35 23.19 -5.49
CA GLN A 20 7.41 22.19 -5.39
C GLN A 20 7.05 20.90 -6.15
N LEU A 21 5.81 20.40 -6.01
CA LEU A 21 5.34 19.20 -6.73
C LEU A 21 5.37 19.41 -8.26
N LYS A 22 5.02 20.61 -8.75
CA LYS A 22 5.11 20.95 -10.18
C LYS A 22 6.53 20.91 -10.74
N LYS A 23 7.56 21.13 -9.92
CA LYS A 23 8.97 21.06 -10.36
C LYS A 23 9.41 19.63 -10.62
N GLY A 24 8.72 18.65 -10.04
CA GLY A 24 8.97 17.23 -10.23
C GLY A 24 8.87 16.44 -8.92
N THR A 25 8.79 15.12 -9.06
CA THR A 25 8.67 14.17 -7.95
C THR A 25 9.80 13.15 -7.92
N ASP A 26 10.96 13.51 -8.47
CA ASP A 26 12.16 12.70 -8.30
C ASP A 26 12.59 12.61 -6.82
N PHE A 27 13.52 11.70 -6.52
CA PHE A 27 13.96 11.46 -5.15
C PHE A 27 14.46 12.73 -4.45
N LYS A 28 15.18 13.60 -5.17
CA LYS A 28 15.76 14.81 -4.61
C LYS A 28 14.67 15.84 -4.32
N ALA A 29 13.69 15.98 -5.21
CA ALA A 29 12.58 16.90 -5.09
C ALA A 29 11.66 16.52 -3.91
N ILE A 30 11.26 15.25 -3.82
CA ILE A 30 10.42 14.77 -2.70
C ILE A 30 11.16 14.89 -1.37
N LYS A 31 12.43 14.47 -1.30
CA LYS A 31 13.26 14.63 -0.09
C LYS A 31 13.37 16.10 0.32
N HIS A 32 13.59 17.01 -0.63
CA HIS A 32 13.66 18.45 -0.35
C HIS A 32 12.33 18.98 0.20
N LEU A 33 11.20 18.60 -0.41
CA LEU A 33 9.87 18.98 0.06
C LEU A 33 9.60 18.47 1.49
N MET A 34 9.95 17.22 1.79
CA MET A 34 9.83 16.66 3.14
C MET A 34 10.64 17.45 4.17
N LEU A 35 11.90 17.77 3.87
CA LEU A 35 12.77 18.55 4.75
C LEU A 35 12.27 19.98 4.96
N TYR A 36 11.79 20.61 3.89
CA TYR A 36 11.16 21.92 3.95
C TYR A 36 9.97 21.90 4.92
N LEU A 37 9.05 20.95 4.76
CA LEU A 37 7.86 20.85 5.62
C LEU A 37 8.19 20.47 7.06
N ALA A 38 9.25 19.69 7.31
CA ALA A 38 9.74 19.41 8.65
C ALA A 38 10.27 20.67 9.37
N GLY A 39 10.81 21.64 8.62
CA GLY A 39 11.24 22.94 9.14
C GLY A 39 10.11 23.97 9.32
N GLU A 40 8.94 23.73 8.72
CA GLU A 40 7.81 24.65 8.76
C GLU A 40 7.07 24.57 10.11
N LYS A 41 7.22 25.63 10.91
CA LYS A 41 6.71 25.73 12.29
C LYS A 41 5.22 25.39 12.44
N PHE A 42 4.41 25.70 11.43
CA PHE A 42 2.96 25.50 11.46
C PHE A 42 2.50 24.20 10.79
N TYR A 43 3.36 23.52 10.04
CA TYR A 43 2.98 22.35 9.26
C TYR A 43 2.45 21.22 10.15
N SER A 44 3.16 20.88 11.24
CA SER A 44 2.75 19.83 12.18
C SER A 44 1.37 20.06 12.78
N LYS A 45 0.98 21.31 13.02
CA LYS A 45 -0.34 21.67 13.54
C LYS A 45 -1.40 21.67 12.44
N LEU A 46 -1.07 22.23 11.27
CA LEU A 46 -2.02 22.39 10.17
C LEU A 46 -2.34 21.06 9.48
N LYS A 47 -1.39 20.12 9.43
CA LYS A 47 -1.64 18.79 8.85
C LYS A 47 -2.69 17.99 9.61
N CYS A 48 -2.84 18.20 10.92
CA CYS A 48 -3.90 17.56 11.70
C CYS A 48 -5.29 18.19 11.49
N LEU A 49 -5.37 19.31 10.77
CA LEU A 49 -6.60 20.07 10.55
C LEU A 49 -7.04 20.11 9.08
N ASP A 50 -6.23 19.58 8.16
CA ASP A 50 -6.46 19.63 6.72
C ASP A 50 -6.12 18.28 6.07
N ASN A 51 -7.12 17.68 5.41
CA ASN A 51 -7.00 16.33 4.85
C ASN A 51 -5.89 16.23 3.80
N GLN A 52 -5.77 17.20 2.90
CA GLN A 52 -4.73 17.14 1.85
C GLN A 52 -3.32 17.16 2.43
N LEU A 53 -3.09 17.90 3.52
CA LEU A 53 -1.81 17.87 4.22
C LEU A 53 -1.58 16.57 4.98
N ALA A 54 -2.63 15.98 5.58
CA ALA A 54 -2.54 14.67 6.23
C ALA A 54 -2.24 13.55 5.22
N GLU A 55 -2.92 13.56 4.07
CA GLU A 55 -2.72 12.63 2.96
C GLU A 55 -1.31 12.76 2.37
N LEU A 56 -0.80 13.99 2.20
CA LEU A 56 0.58 14.21 1.78
C LEU A 56 1.59 13.62 2.78
N ASP A 57 1.36 13.78 4.08
CA ASP A 57 2.20 13.19 5.13
C ASP A 57 2.19 11.66 5.06
N LEU A 58 1.02 11.06 4.80
CA LEU A 58 0.90 9.63 4.55
C LEU A 58 1.66 9.19 3.30
N PHE A 59 1.57 9.95 2.20
CA PHE A 59 2.32 9.67 0.98
C PHE A 59 3.83 9.72 1.19
N PHE A 60 4.35 10.64 2.00
CA PHE A 60 5.76 10.63 2.37
C PHE A 60 6.16 9.36 3.13
N ASN A 61 5.31 8.89 4.05
CA ASN A 61 5.56 7.65 4.79
C ASN A 61 5.47 6.40 3.91
N ILE A 62 4.58 6.39 2.92
CA ILE A 62 4.52 5.33 1.89
C ILE A 62 5.81 5.37 1.05
N TRP A 63 6.14 6.53 0.50
CA TRP A 63 7.29 6.74 -0.37
C TRP A 63 8.62 6.34 0.28
N LEU A 64 8.82 6.66 1.56
CA LEU A 64 10.03 6.26 2.29
C LEU A 64 10.18 4.74 2.41
N GLU A 65 9.09 4.00 2.52
CA GLU A 65 9.12 2.53 2.54
C GLU A 65 9.27 1.97 1.14
N GLU A 66 8.57 2.53 0.15
CA GLU A 66 8.74 2.13 -1.25
C GLU A 66 10.19 2.31 -1.73
N LYS A 67 10.88 3.38 -1.33
CA LYS A 67 12.29 3.56 -1.69
C LYS A 67 13.24 2.55 -1.04
N LYS A 68 12.83 1.90 0.05
CA LYS A 68 13.60 0.80 0.66
C LYS A 68 13.27 -0.53 0.00
N ASP A 69 12.00 -0.80 -0.25
CA ASP A 69 11.54 -2.13 -0.64
C ASP A 69 11.51 -2.30 -2.16
N LEU A 70 10.97 -1.32 -2.90
CA LEU A 70 10.78 -1.40 -4.35
C LEU A 70 12.08 -1.23 -5.14
N SER A 71 13.03 -0.44 -4.63
CA SER A 71 14.33 -0.21 -5.27
C SER A 71 15.16 -1.50 -5.37
N ASN A 72 15.07 -2.38 -4.37
CA ASN A 72 15.69 -3.69 -4.38
C ASN A 72 15.06 -4.65 -5.40
N LEU A 73 13.84 -4.36 -5.84
CA LEU A 73 13.08 -5.14 -6.82
C LEU A 73 13.17 -4.55 -8.24
N GLY A 74 13.93 -3.47 -8.43
CA GLY A 74 14.08 -2.80 -9.73
C GLY A 74 12.83 -2.07 -10.21
N ILE A 75 11.89 -1.77 -9.30
CA ILE A 75 10.67 -1.01 -9.63
C ILE A 75 10.98 0.48 -9.48
N GLU A 76 10.84 1.23 -10.57
CA GLU A 76 11.18 2.66 -10.59
C GLU A 76 10.04 3.57 -10.16
N THR A 77 8.79 3.17 -10.41
CA THR A 77 7.59 3.94 -10.07
C THR A 77 7.27 3.84 -8.58
N ASP A 78 6.86 4.97 -7.99
CA ASP A 78 6.45 5.09 -6.59
C ASP A 78 5.11 5.83 -6.47
N ILE A 79 4.63 6.02 -5.24
CA ILE A 79 3.35 6.67 -4.96
C ILE A 79 3.25 8.10 -5.52
N PHE A 80 4.38 8.81 -5.69
CA PHE A 80 4.45 10.14 -6.28
C PHE A 80 4.58 10.16 -7.81
N SER A 81 4.62 8.99 -8.47
CA SER A 81 4.56 8.91 -9.93
C SER A 81 3.33 9.62 -10.48
N GLY A 82 3.52 10.54 -11.43
CA GLY A 82 2.43 11.32 -12.03
C GLY A 82 1.78 12.38 -11.12
N ILE A 83 2.32 12.64 -9.92
CA ILE A 83 1.83 13.69 -9.03
C ILE A 83 2.45 15.03 -9.40
N SER A 84 1.62 16.05 -9.61
CA SER A 84 2.04 17.42 -9.89
C SER A 84 1.42 18.45 -8.94
N SER A 85 0.48 18.02 -8.11
CA SER A 85 -0.27 18.89 -7.21
C SER A 85 -0.82 18.13 -6.00
N LEU A 86 -1.24 18.88 -4.96
CA LEU A 86 -1.98 18.30 -3.81
C LEU A 86 -3.31 17.66 -4.22
N ARG A 87 -3.92 18.13 -5.31
CA ARG A 87 -5.15 17.52 -5.83
C ARG A 87 -4.88 16.13 -6.39
N ASP A 88 -3.73 15.92 -7.01
CA ASP A 88 -3.36 14.60 -7.54
C ASP A 88 -3.11 13.61 -6.38
N VAL A 89 -2.52 14.08 -5.29
CA VAL A 89 -2.34 13.31 -4.05
C VAL A 89 -3.70 12.87 -3.50
N GLU A 90 -4.61 13.82 -3.32
CA GLU A 90 -5.97 13.56 -2.84
C GLU A 90 -6.72 12.60 -3.77
N GLN A 91 -6.66 12.80 -5.08
CA GLN A 91 -7.32 11.91 -6.05
C GLN A 91 -6.78 10.49 -5.99
N LYS A 92 -5.45 10.32 -5.92
CA LYS A 92 -4.83 9.00 -5.84
C LYS A 92 -5.15 8.31 -4.51
N TYR A 93 -5.11 9.04 -3.40
CA TYR A 93 -5.56 8.57 -2.09
C TYR A 93 -7.01 8.09 -2.12
N LEU A 94 -7.93 8.91 -2.65
CA LEU A 94 -9.35 8.58 -2.74
C LEU A 94 -9.61 7.35 -3.62
N LYS A 95 -8.86 7.16 -4.71
CA LYS A 95 -8.98 5.95 -5.55
C LYS A 95 -8.67 4.68 -4.76
N ILE A 96 -7.59 4.69 -3.97
CA ILE A 96 -7.19 3.56 -3.13
C ILE A 96 -8.26 3.32 -2.05
N LEU A 97 -8.67 4.38 -1.34
CA LEU A 97 -9.72 4.31 -0.32
C LEU A 97 -11.03 3.75 -0.87
N TYR A 98 -11.48 4.26 -2.01
CA TYR A 98 -12.72 3.82 -2.65
C TYR A 98 -12.65 2.38 -3.14
N CYS A 99 -11.48 1.87 -3.51
CA CYS A 99 -11.32 0.45 -3.79
C CYS A 99 -11.66 -0.40 -2.55
N GLY A 100 -11.13 -0.03 -1.38
CA GLY A 100 -11.46 -0.67 -0.11
C GLY A 100 -12.94 -0.57 0.24
N LEU A 101 -13.49 0.64 0.23
CA LEU A 101 -14.89 0.86 0.60
C LEU A 101 -15.88 0.13 -0.32
N ARG A 102 -15.58 -0.01 -1.62
CA ARG A 102 -16.43 -0.79 -2.54
C ARG A 102 -16.48 -2.27 -2.16
N ILE A 103 -15.37 -2.83 -1.70
CA ILE A 103 -15.32 -4.21 -1.21
C ILE A 103 -16.12 -4.34 0.09
N GLU A 104 -15.91 -3.45 1.06
CA GLU A 104 -16.62 -3.48 2.35
C GLU A 104 -18.14 -3.42 2.20
N ASN A 105 -18.59 -2.63 1.23
CA ASN A 105 -20.02 -2.41 0.97
C ASN A 105 -20.60 -3.43 -0.03
N ALA A 106 -19.88 -4.51 -0.35
CA ALA A 106 -20.30 -5.55 -1.27
C ALA A 106 -20.86 -5.00 -2.60
N VAL A 107 -20.22 -3.94 -3.12
CA VAL A 107 -20.59 -3.33 -4.39
C VAL A 107 -20.37 -4.36 -5.51
N PRO A 108 -21.20 -4.39 -6.59
CA PRO A 108 -21.05 -5.39 -7.64
C PRO A 108 -19.62 -5.46 -8.22
N ASP A 109 -19.15 -6.69 -8.52
CA ASP A 109 -17.77 -6.98 -8.88
C ASP A 109 -17.24 -6.15 -10.06
N ALA A 110 -18.10 -5.79 -11.04
CA ALA A 110 -17.70 -4.94 -12.16
C ALA A 110 -17.14 -3.59 -11.70
N TYR A 111 -17.69 -3.02 -10.64
CA TYR A 111 -17.24 -1.74 -10.09
C TYR A 111 -15.98 -1.87 -9.22
N ILE A 112 -15.80 -3.02 -8.56
CA ILE A 112 -14.55 -3.34 -7.85
C ILE A 112 -13.43 -3.54 -8.88
N GLY A 113 -13.71 -4.26 -9.97
CA GLY A 113 -12.79 -4.46 -11.08
C GLY A 113 -12.34 -3.15 -11.72
N GLN A 114 -13.27 -2.21 -11.95
CA GLN A 114 -12.96 -0.87 -12.44
C GLN A 114 -12.05 -0.09 -11.47
N ALA A 115 -12.33 -0.15 -10.16
CA ALA A 115 -11.50 0.52 -9.18
C ALA A 115 -10.06 -0.03 -9.16
N LEU A 116 -9.91 -1.36 -9.23
CA LEU A 116 -8.60 -2.02 -9.31
C LEU A 116 -7.84 -1.66 -10.59
N GLU A 117 -8.53 -1.55 -11.72
CA GLU A 117 -7.91 -1.11 -12.99
C GLU A 117 -7.31 0.28 -12.88
N TRP A 118 -7.95 1.21 -12.17
CA TRP A 118 -7.36 2.52 -11.91
C TRP A 118 -6.07 2.43 -11.10
N LEU A 119 -6.02 1.55 -10.09
CA LEU A 119 -4.81 1.39 -9.26
C LEU A 119 -3.64 0.84 -10.09
N VAL A 120 -3.92 -0.13 -10.95
CA VAL A 120 -2.91 -0.72 -11.86
C VAL A 120 -2.42 0.30 -12.89
N GLN A 121 -3.33 1.02 -13.54
CA GLN A 121 -2.99 2.03 -14.55
C GLN A 121 -2.17 3.19 -13.97
N GLU A 122 -2.36 3.54 -12.70
CA GLU A 122 -1.57 4.56 -12.02
C GLU A 122 -0.30 4.02 -11.35
N HIS A 123 0.03 2.75 -11.59
CA HIS A 123 1.20 2.07 -11.02
C HIS A 123 1.26 2.18 -9.49
N ILE A 124 0.10 2.09 -8.83
CA ILE A 124 0.02 2.15 -7.37
C ILE A 124 0.48 0.82 -6.81
N SER A 125 1.53 0.86 -5.99
CA SER A 125 2.12 -0.35 -5.42
C SER A 125 1.18 -1.06 -4.45
N GLY A 126 1.30 -2.38 -4.34
CA GLY A 126 0.61 -3.16 -3.30
C GLY A 126 0.88 -2.65 -1.88
N LEU A 127 2.07 -2.12 -1.62
CA LEU A 127 2.44 -1.51 -0.33
C LEU A 127 1.61 -0.25 -0.04
N ALA A 128 1.47 0.64 -1.03
CA ALA A 128 0.67 1.85 -0.89
C ALA A 128 -0.81 1.53 -0.68
N ILE A 129 -1.34 0.57 -1.43
CA ILE A 129 -2.69 0.05 -1.25
C ILE A 129 -2.87 -0.43 0.18
N GLY A 130 -1.97 -1.31 0.63
CA GLY A 130 -2.03 -1.89 1.96
C GLY A 130 -2.09 -0.85 3.07
N LYS A 131 -1.18 0.14 3.02
CA LYS A 131 -1.10 1.19 4.03
C LYS A 131 -2.39 2.01 4.17
N ILE A 132 -2.98 2.43 3.06
CA ILE A 132 -4.20 3.23 3.08
C ILE A 132 -5.40 2.37 3.49
N ILE A 133 -5.51 1.14 3.01
CA ILE A 133 -6.61 0.24 3.41
C ILE A 133 -6.57 -0.03 4.92
N VAL A 134 -5.39 -0.27 5.49
CA VAL A 134 -5.24 -0.50 6.95
C VAL A 134 -5.56 0.75 7.76
N SER A 135 -5.25 1.95 7.28
CA SER A 135 -5.53 3.17 8.03
C SER A 135 -7.00 3.56 7.98
N GLU A 136 -7.65 3.42 6.82
CA GLU A 136 -8.94 4.05 6.55
C GLU A 136 -10.15 3.14 6.60
N THR A 137 -9.97 1.83 6.46
CA THR A 137 -11.09 0.89 6.30
C THR A 137 -11.39 0.13 7.59
N SER A 138 -12.61 -0.35 7.74
CA SER A 138 -13.10 -1.05 8.93
C SER A 138 -12.77 -2.55 8.92
N ARG A 139 -12.87 -3.19 7.75
CA ARG A 139 -12.65 -4.61 7.46
C ARG A 139 -11.28 -4.83 6.82
N LYS A 140 -10.25 -4.36 7.51
CA LYS A 140 -8.88 -4.24 7.00
C LYS A 140 -8.35 -5.54 6.38
N GLU A 141 -8.32 -6.62 7.16
CA GLU A 141 -7.79 -7.93 6.74
C GLU A 141 -8.57 -8.51 5.55
N GLU A 142 -9.91 -8.47 5.63
CA GLU A 142 -10.81 -8.93 4.56
C GLU A 142 -10.59 -8.14 3.25
N ASN A 143 -10.46 -6.82 3.35
CA ASN A 143 -10.19 -5.96 2.19
C ASN A 143 -8.84 -6.27 1.56
N LEU A 144 -7.79 -6.41 2.36
CA LEU A 144 -6.45 -6.73 1.85
C LEU A 144 -6.44 -8.07 1.12
N LEU A 145 -7.03 -9.12 1.71
CA LEU A 145 -7.14 -10.44 1.09
C LEU A 145 -7.95 -10.38 -0.21
N SER A 146 -9.09 -9.71 -0.18
CA SER A 146 -10.00 -9.56 -1.33
C SER A 146 -9.35 -8.79 -2.50
N ILE A 147 -8.58 -7.75 -2.20
CA ILE A 147 -7.79 -7.01 -3.19
C ILE A 147 -6.66 -7.88 -3.73
N ALA A 148 -5.92 -8.57 -2.87
CA ALA A 148 -4.82 -9.45 -3.27
C ALA A 148 -5.30 -10.53 -4.25
N GLN A 149 -6.39 -11.24 -3.92
CA GLN A 149 -6.96 -12.27 -4.79
C GLN A 149 -7.35 -11.72 -6.17
N ARG A 150 -7.96 -10.54 -6.22
CA ARG A 150 -8.36 -9.91 -7.48
C ARG A 150 -7.17 -9.38 -8.29
N LEU A 151 -6.13 -8.88 -7.63
CA LEU A 151 -4.87 -8.50 -8.29
C LEU A 151 -4.19 -9.75 -8.89
N ARG A 152 -4.11 -10.85 -8.14
CA ARG A 152 -3.58 -12.14 -8.62
C ARG A 152 -4.33 -12.63 -9.85
N GLN A 153 -5.66 -12.60 -9.82
CA GLN A 153 -6.51 -12.98 -10.96
C GLN A 153 -6.27 -12.13 -12.20
N LYS A 154 -5.91 -10.85 -12.03
CA LYS A 154 -5.53 -9.95 -13.13
C LYS A 154 -4.07 -10.12 -13.59
N GLY A 155 -3.29 -10.99 -12.95
CA GLY A 155 -1.88 -11.21 -13.26
C GLY A 155 -0.93 -10.18 -12.61
N GLU A 156 -1.42 -9.37 -11.68
CA GLU A 156 -0.64 -8.36 -10.95
C GLU A 156 0.17 -9.00 -9.81
N ILE A 157 1.00 -10.00 -10.14
CA ILE A 157 1.68 -10.86 -9.17
C ILE A 157 2.56 -10.07 -8.20
N LEU A 158 3.33 -9.10 -8.72
CA LEU A 158 4.25 -8.30 -7.91
C LEU A 158 3.51 -7.42 -6.91
N ASN A 159 2.46 -6.74 -7.35
CA ASN A 159 1.62 -5.92 -6.48
C ASN A 159 0.86 -6.78 -5.46
N THR A 160 0.40 -7.97 -5.87
CA THR A 160 -0.22 -8.94 -4.96
C THR A 160 0.75 -9.35 -3.85
N LEU A 161 1.99 -9.69 -4.23
CA LEU A 161 3.01 -10.10 -3.28
C LEU A 161 3.36 -8.97 -2.30
N LEU A 162 3.59 -7.75 -2.79
CA LEU A 162 3.89 -6.58 -1.95
C LEU A 162 2.74 -6.28 -0.96
N LEU A 163 1.50 -6.40 -1.43
CA LEU A 163 0.31 -6.21 -0.60
C LEU A 163 0.23 -7.27 0.51
N LEU A 164 0.42 -8.54 0.18
CA LEU A 164 0.37 -9.65 1.13
C LEU A 164 1.52 -9.61 2.14
N GLN A 165 2.75 -9.25 1.71
CA GLN A 165 3.88 -9.07 2.61
C GLN A 165 3.62 -7.95 3.62
N TYR A 166 3.05 -6.82 3.16
CA TYR A 166 2.62 -5.75 4.04
C TYR A 166 1.51 -6.21 5.00
N ALA A 167 0.52 -6.95 4.49
CA ALA A 167 -0.58 -7.50 5.29
C ALA A 167 -0.06 -8.45 6.37
N ASN A 168 0.83 -9.39 6.04
CA ASN A 168 1.42 -10.36 6.97
C ASN A 168 2.34 -9.72 8.00
N LYS A 169 3.00 -8.59 7.68
CA LYS A 169 3.72 -7.78 8.66
C LYS A 169 2.77 -7.06 9.63
N THR A 170 1.60 -6.66 9.15
CA THR A 170 0.61 -5.89 9.93
C THR A 170 -0.28 -6.80 10.78
N PHE A 171 -0.62 -7.98 10.27
CA PHE A 171 -1.49 -8.99 10.88
C PHE A 171 -0.74 -10.34 10.93
N PRO A 172 0.31 -10.45 11.76
CA PRO A 172 1.13 -11.65 11.82
C PRO A 172 0.29 -12.85 12.27
N GLY A 173 0.57 -14.01 11.68
CA GLY A 173 -0.09 -15.27 12.04
C GLY A 173 -1.48 -15.48 11.43
N ASN A 174 -2.03 -14.51 10.70
CA ASN A 174 -3.31 -14.67 9.99
C ASN A 174 -3.20 -15.77 8.92
N GLU A 175 -3.95 -16.85 9.11
CA GLU A 175 -3.92 -18.02 8.24
C GLU A 175 -4.28 -17.70 6.78
N GLN A 176 -5.34 -16.93 6.54
CA GLN A 176 -5.83 -16.69 5.18
C GLN A 176 -4.83 -15.86 4.36
N LEU A 177 -4.22 -14.84 4.96
CA LEU A 177 -3.20 -14.00 4.32
C LEU A 177 -1.91 -14.79 4.05
N LEU A 178 -1.49 -15.63 4.99
CA LEU A 178 -0.30 -16.49 4.84
C LEU A 178 -0.51 -17.59 3.80
N LEU A 179 -1.71 -18.19 3.74
CA LEU A 179 -2.06 -19.17 2.71
C LEU A 179 -2.10 -18.54 1.32
N GLU A 180 -2.66 -17.34 1.17
CA GLU A 180 -2.68 -16.63 -0.11
C GLU A 180 -1.25 -16.29 -0.57
N GLU A 181 -0.38 -15.83 0.33
CA GLU A 181 1.04 -15.57 0.00
C GLU A 181 1.79 -16.87 -0.32
N ALA A 182 1.58 -17.94 0.43
CA ALA A 182 2.14 -19.25 0.13
C ALA A 182 1.70 -19.73 -1.26
N GLY A 183 0.43 -19.54 -1.62
CA GLY A 183 -0.10 -19.84 -2.95
C GLY A 183 0.66 -19.14 -4.09
N LEU A 184 1.01 -17.86 -3.92
CA LEU A 184 1.86 -17.16 -4.91
C LEU A 184 3.25 -17.76 -5.03
N TRP A 185 3.86 -18.16 -3.90
CA TRP A 185 5.17 -18.79 -3.93
C TRP A 185 5.13 -20.16 -4.61
N LEU A 186 4.06 -20.94 -4.42
CA LEU A 186 3.85 -22.21 -5.09
C LEU A 186 3.69 -22.05 -6.60
N ASP A 187 2.94 -21.04 -7.07
CA ASP A 187 2.82 -20.72 -8.50
C ASP A 187 4.21 -20.44 -9.12
N GLY A 188 5.12 -19.82 -8.36
CA GLY A 188 6.51 -19.57 -8.74
C GLY A 188 7.48 -20.72 -8.46
N MET A 189 6.99 -21.90 -8.06
CA MET A 189 7.78 -23.07 -7.65
C MET A 189 8.78 -22.78 -6.52
N GLN A 190 8.52 -21.78 -5.70
CA GLN A 190 9.33 -21.39 -4.54
C GLN A 190 8.86 -22.14 -3.28
N TRP A 191 9.02 -23.47 -3.28
CA TRP A 191 8.49 -24.36 -2.24
C TRP A 191 8.97 -23.99 -0.82
N GLU A 192 10.25 -23.62 -0.67
CA GLU A 192 10.83 -23.25 0.61
C GLU A 192 10.15 -21.99 1.19
N ARG A 193 9.90 -20.97 0.36
CA ARG A 193 9.20 -19.74 0.78
C ARG A 193 7.75 -19.99 1.11
N ALA A 194 7.08 -20.84 0.34
CA ALA A 194 5.72 -21.25 0.64
C ALA A 194 5.65 -21.93 2.03
N LEU A 195 6.55 -22.88 2.30
CA LEU A 195 6.64 -23.55 3.60
C LEU A 195 6.95 -22.57 4.73
N GLU A 196 7.90 -21.65 4.54
CA GLU A 196 8.21 -20.60 5.53
C GLU A 196 6.99 -19.77 5.92
N ASN A 197 6.08 -19.50 4.99
CA ASN A 197 4.84 -18.79 5.30
C ASN A 197 3.83 -19.65 6.07
N LEU A 198 3.66 -20.92 5.69
CA LEU A 198 2.75 -21.81 6.41
C LEU A 198 3.18 -22.02 7.87
N LEU A 199 4.49 -22.06 8.13
CA LEU A 199 5.03 -22.20 9.49
C LEU A 199 4.82 -20.96 10.36
N LYS A 200 4.44 -19.81 9.79
CA LYS A 200 4.12 -18.58 10.55
C LYS A 200 2.68 -18.55 11.04
N ILE A 201 1.81 -19.47 10.60
CA ILE A 201 0.40 -19.49 10.98
C ILE A 201 0.30 -19.83 12.47
N GLU A 202 -0.36 -18.96 13.27
CA GLU A 202 -0.40 -19.11 14.72
C GLU A 202 -1.26 -20.29 15.18
N SER A 203 -2.37 -20.54 14.48
CA SER A 203 -3.31 -21.64 14.76
C SER A 203 -3.76 -22.31 13.47
N PRO A 204 -2.89 -23.12 12.84
CA PRO A 204 -3.15 -23.66 11.52
C PRO A 204 -4.29 -24.68 11.54
N THR A 205 -5.20 -24.55 10.58
CA THR A 205 -6.18 -25.61 10.26
C THR A 205 -5.49 -26.90 9.83
N GLU A 206 -6.21 -28.02 9.87
CA GLU A 206 -5.66 -29.31 9.42
C GLU A 206 -5.21 -29.27 7.95
N GLN A 207 -5.93 -28.54 7.08
CA GLN A 207 -5.53 -28.34 5.69
C GLN A 207 -4.19 -27.60 5.58
N ALA A 208 -3.97 -26.55 6.36
CA ALA A 208 -2.70 -25.83 6.37
C ALA A 208 -1.55 -26.71 6.89
N LYS A 209 -1.80 -27.56 7.89
CA LYS A 209 -0.81 -28.53 8.40
C LYS A 209 -0.45 -29.59 7.38
N GLU A 210 -1.44 -30.16 6.70
CA GLU A 210 -1.25 -31.15 5.64
C GLU A 210 -0.39 -30.57 4.51
N LEU A 211 -0.73 -29.37 4.02
CA LEU A 211 0.05 -28.69 2.99
C LEU A 211 1.49 -28.42 3.44
N ALA A 212 1.69 -27.98 4.68
CA ALA A 212 3.04 -27.76 5.21
C ALA A 212 3.85 -29.06 5.26
N ALA A 213 3.23 -30.18 5.68
CA ALA A 213 3.88 -31.48 5.72
C ALA A 213 4.26 -31.98 4.33
N GLU A 214 3.38 -31.82 3.33
CA GLU A 214 3.66 -32.16 1.92
C GLU A 214 4.84 -31.35 1.39
N LEU A 215 4.84 -30.03 1.56
CA LEU A 215 5.94 -29.17 1.11
C LEU A 215 7.27 -29.51 1.79
N GLN A 216 7.22 -29.90 3.06
CA GLN A 216 8.41 -30.30 3.80
C GLN A 216 9.01 -31.62 3.27
N GLN A 217 8.19 -32.52 2.73
CA GLN A 217 8.68 -33.72 2.04
C GLN A 217 9.28 -33.38 0.67
N VAL A 218 8.62 -32.51 -0.11
CA VAL A 218 9.12 -32.04 -1.42
C VAL A 218 10.49 -31.37 -1.26
N ALA A 219 10.66 -30.50 -0.27
CA ALA A 219 11.93 -29.83 0.01
C ALA A 219 13.06 -30.78 0.42
N LYS A 220 12.75 -31.93 1.04
CA LYS A 220 13.72 -32.96 1.40
C LYS A 220 14.13 -33.84 0.23
N ASN A 221 13.21 -34.11 -0.70
CA ASN A 221 13.43 -35.00 -1.83
C ASN A 221 13.98 -34.29 -3.08
N GLY A 222 13.92 -32.95 -3.14
CA GLY A 222 14.47 -32.13 -4.21
C GLY A 222 15.95 -31.75 -4.06
N ARG A 223 16.64 -32.28 -3.04
CA ARG A 223 18.10 -32.18 -2.85
C ARG A 223 18.76 -33.50 -3.22
#